data_AF-A0A6N2WQZ4-F1
#
_entry.id   AF-A0A6N2WQZ4-F1
#
_cell.length_a   1.000
_cell.length_b   1.000
_cell.length_c   1.000
_cell.angle_alpha   90.00
_cell.angle_beta   90.00
_cell.angle_gamma   90.00
#
_symmetry.space_group_name_H-M   'P 1'
#
loop_
_entity.id
_entity.type
_entity.pdbx_description
1 polymer ?
#
loop_
_entity_poly.entity_id
_entity_poly.type
_entity_poly.pdbx_seq_one_letter_code
_entity_poly.pdbx_strand_id
1 'polypeptide(L)'
;MLRREQIERLKERYPAGTVVRLGQMEGEHQMPSGMEGKVTGVDDIGQIHVEWENGSTLALNVEEDDFTVVPQKETIAEKKCREFLGKVNEILKETDFYRLNVSCNGGDTAYAAEKLLAMHQAFETVYGEGYVDEAYGMVMMPAVVCGRDSGIRTLALVTLDLESSGEHFGTIFMTPGGLLEQGSSSLSEKQKQALAEYYIPYDYWYTPLVERDHHVDFTQMPEEVADILRMVDELLVEEEAFHMNEQK
;
A
#
# COMPACT_ATOMS: atom_id res chain seq x y z
N MET A 1 18.90 2.18 -34.02
CA MET A 1 18.45 1.05 -33.18
C MET A 1 19.07 1.20 -31.81
N LEU A 2 18.23 1.35 -30.79
CA LEU A 2 18.66 1.62 -29.43
C LEU A 2 19.39 0.40 -28.83
N ARG A 3 20.41 0.67 -28.01
CA ARG A 3 21.08 -0.40 -27.25
C ARG A 3 20.18 -0.87 -26.12
N ARG A 4 20.38 -2.12 -25.67
CA ARG A 4 19.61 -2.72 -24.56
C ARG A 4 19.56 -1.82 -23.32
N GLU A 5 20.69 -1.23 -22.91
CA GLU A 5 20.73 -0.30 -21.78
C GLU A 5 19.87 0.96 -21.98
N GLN A 6 19.73 1.43 -23.21
CA GLN A 6 18.86 2.56 -23.53
C GLN A 6 17.39 2.17 -23.45
N ILE A 7 17.05 0.95 -23.90
CA ILE A 7 15.69 0.39 -23.80
C ILE A 7 15.29 0.20 -22.33
N GLU A 8 16.17 -0.35 -21.49
CA GLU A 8 15.89 -0.49 -20.06
C GLU A 8 15.65 0.88 -19.40
N ARG A 9 16.44 1.90 -19.75
CA ARG A 9 16.20 3.28 -19.27
C ARG A 9 14.88 3.86 -19.75
N LEU A 10 14.42 3.50 -20.95
CA LEU A 10 13.09 3.89 -21.43
C LEU A 10 11.99 3.18 -20.65
N LYS A 11 12.14 1.88 -20.37
CA LYS A 11 11.20 1.11 -19.53
C LYS A 11 11.09 1.71 -18.11
N GLU A 12 12.22 2.15 -17.54
CA GLU A 12 12.25 2.84 -16.24
C GLU A 12 11.63 4.25 -16.28
N ARG A 13 11.87 5.01 -17.36
CA ARG A 13 11.40 6.40 -17.49
C ARG A 13 9.93 6.50 -17.92
N TYR A 14 9.43 5.50 -18.63
CA TYR A 14 8.07 5.45 -19.17
C TYR A 14 7.38 4.12 -18.79
N PRO A 15 7.20 3.85 -17.49
CA PRO A 15 6.42 2.68 -17.08
C PRO A 15 4.98 2.80 -17.56
N ALA A 16 4.31 1.66 -17.69
CA ALA A 16 2.87 1.62 -17.97
C ALA A 16 2.12 2.49 -16.96
N GLY A 17 1.22 3.35 -17.46
CA GLY A 17 0.49 4.33 -16.66
C GLY A 17 1.00 5.76 -16.76
N THR A 18 2.23 5.97 -17.25
CA THR A 18 2.79 7.30 -17.49
C THR A 18 1.91 8.08 -18.47
N VAL A 19 1.49 9.30 -18.11
CA VAL A 19 0.79 10.18 -19.05
C VAL A 19 1.81 11.01 -19.80
N VAL A 20 1.72 10.96 -21.13
CA VAL A 20 2.55 11.72 -22.05
C VAL A 20 1.68 12.70 -22.81
N ARG A 21 2.23 13.89 -23.11
CA ARG A 21 1.62 14.87 -23.99
C ARG A 21 2.43 14.98 -25.27
N LEU A 22 1.77 14.77 -26.40
CA LEU A 22 2.37 14.87 -27.72
C LEU A 22 2.72 16.32 -28.04
N GLY A 23 3.96 16.58 -28.43
CA GLY A 23 4.37 17.81 -29.09
C GLY A 23 4.14 17.69 -30.59
N GLN A 24 4.75 16.69 -31.22
CA GLN A 24 4.60 16.37 -32.63
C GLN A 24 4.92 14.89 -32.88
N MET A 25 4.13 14.22 -33.72
CA MET A 25 4.44 12.89 -34.23
C MET A 25 4.83 13.00 -35.71
N GLU A 26 6.00 12.47 -36.08
CA GLU A 26 6.52 12.64 -37.43
C GLU A 26 5.67 11.86 -38.44
N GLY A 27 5.21 12.53 -39.50
CA GLY A 27 4.41 11.93 -40.58
C GLY A 27 2.92 11.73 -40.29
N GLU A 28 2.46 11.81 -39.03
CA GLU A 28 1.10 11.46 -38.63
C GLU A 28 0.23 12.68 -38.33
N HIS A 29 -0.42 13.23 -39.37
CA HIS A 29 -1.20 14.47 -39.30
C HIS A 29 -2.46 14.36 -38.44
N GLN A 30 -2.96 13.14 -38.20
CA GLN A 30 -4.11 12.85 -37.35
C GLN A 30 -3.80 12.92 -35.86
N MET A 31 -2.53 13.14 -35.49
CA MET A 31 -2.05 13.22 -34.11
C MET A 31 -1.75 14.68 -33.76
N PRO A 32 -2.72 15.45 -33.24
CA PRO A 32 -2.53 16.85 -32.96
C PRO A 32 -1.62 17.08 -31.75
N SER A 33 -0.82 18.14 -31.81
CA SER A 33 -0.04 18.65 -30.69
C SER A 33 -0.94 18.95 -29.48
N GLY A 34 -0.45 18.66 -28.29
CA GLY A 34 -1.14 18.84 -27.02
C GLY A 34 -2.00 17.66 -26.59
N MET A 35 -2.19 16.65 -27.45
CA MET A 35 -2.95 15.43 -27.13
C MET A 35 -2.25 14.63 -26.02
N GLU A 36 -3.03 14.15 -25.05
CA GLU A 36 -2.52 13.28 -24.01
C GLU A 36 -2.78 11.81 -24.34
N GLY A 37 -1.94 10.95 -23.78
CA GLY A 37 -2.06 9.51 -23.90
C GLY A 37 -1.41 8.81 -22.71
N LYS A 38 -1.86 7.61 -22.41
CA LYS A 38 -1.36 6.78 -21.32
C LYS A 38 -0.43 5.71 -21.89
N VAL A 39 0.81 5.68 -21.43
CA VAL A 39 1.78 4.64 -21.81
C VAL A 39 1.24 3.28 -21.37
N THR A 40 1.25 2.30 -22.26
CA THR A 40 0.88 0.90 -21.97
C THR A 40 2.11 0.01 -21.82
N GLY A 41 3.26 0.42 -22.40
CA GLY A 41 4.54 -0.25 -22.20
C GLY A 41 5.62 0.26 -23.16
N VAL A 42 6.85 -0.22 -22.99
CA VAL A 42 7.96 -0.01 -23.92
C VAL A 42 8.42 -1.36 -24.44
N ASP A 43 8.48 -1.51 -25.77
CA ASP A 43 8.88 -2.78 -26.38
C ASP A 43 10.40 -2.98 -26.45
N ASP A 44 10.80 -4.14 -26.97
CA ASP A 44 12.21 -4.55 -27.03
C ASP A 44 13.00 -3.89 -28.17
N ILE A 45 12.36 -3.02 -28.97
CA ILE A 45 13.04 -2.15 -29.94
C ILE A 45 13.08 -0.68 -29.48
N GLY A 46 12.40 -0.36 -28.38
CA GLY A 46 12.41 0.94 -27.71
C GLY A 46 11.31 1.89 -28.16
N GLN A 47 10.25 1.40 -28.81
CA GLN A 47 9.04 2.19 -29.05
C GLN A 47 8.18 2.21 -27.79
N ILE A 48 7.60 3.37 -27.51
CA ILE A 48 6.71 3.56 -26.36
C ILE A 48 5.28 3.41 -26.85
N HIS A 49 4.60 2.35 -26.42
CA HIS A 49 3.19 2.10 -26.75
C HIS A 49 2.31 2.99 -25.89
N VAL A 50 1.36 3.69 -26.54
CA VAL A 50 0.50 4.68 -25.89
C VAL A 50 -0.93 4.46 -26.33
N GLU A 51 -1.85 4.49 -25.38
CA GLU A 51 -3.28 4.62 -25.62
C GLU A 51 -3.63 6.12 -25.58
N TRP A 52 -3.90 6.70 -26.74
CA TRP A 52 -4.17 8.12 -26.91
C TRP A 52 -5.65 8.45 -26.68
N GLU A 53 -5.94 9.68 -26.26
CA GLU A 53 -7.31 10.16 -26.01
C GLU A 53 -8.25 10.06 -27.23
N ASN A 54 -7.71 10.09 -28.45
CA ASN A 54 -8.47 9.90 -29.69
C ASN A 54 -8.73 8.41 -30.04
N GLY A 55 -8.33 7.48 -29.16
CA GLY A 55 -8.41 6.03 -29.39
C GLY A 55 -7.31 5.47 -30.29
N SER A 56 -6.33 6.28 -30.69
CA SER A 56 -5.14 5.80 -31.41
C SER A 56 -4.25 4.96 -30.50
N THR A 57 -3.55 3.99 -31.09
CA THR A 57 -2.54 3.16 -30.42
C THR A 57 -1.16 3.31 -31.05
N LEU A 58 -0.91 4.41 -31.78
CA LEU A 58 0.38 4.68 -32.40
C LEU A 58 1.47 4.84 -31.34
N ALA A 59 2.57 4.11 -31.51
CA ALA A 59 3.70 4.14 -30.59
C ALA A 59 4.61 5.33 -30.87
N LEU A 60 5.18 5.92 -29.81
CA LEU A 60 6.17 6.99 -29.92
C LEU A 60 7.55 6.43 -30.23
N ASN A 61 8.24 7.07 -31.17
CA ASN A 61 9.66 6.91 -31.43
C ASN A 61 10.45 8.03 -30.73
N VAL A 62 11.22 7.68 -29.71
CA VAL A 62 11.99 8.67 -28.92
C VAL A 62 13.08 9.41 -29.69
N GLU A 63 13.46 8.92 -30.87
CA GLU A 63 14.45 9.58 -31.74
C GLU A 63 13.80 10.54 -32.75
N GLU A 64 12.49 10.43 -32.99
CA GLU A 64 11.78 11.15 -34.06
C GLU A 64 10.63 12.04 -33.54
N ASP A 65 9.92 11.60 -32.51
CA ASP A 65 8.73 12.28 -31.98
C ASP A 65 9.10 13.26 -30.85
N ASP A 66 8.40 14.39 -30.81
CA ASP A 66 8.47 15.35 -29.70
C ASP A 66 7.32 15.11 -28.74
N PHE A 67 7.64 14.89 -27.46
CA PHE A 67 6.64 14.66 -26.42
C PHE A 67 7.21 14.94 -25.04
N THR A 68 6.33 15.18 -24.08
CA THR A 68 6.71 15.44 -22.69
C THR A 68 5.95 14.52 -21.75
N VAL A 69 6.60 14.12 -20.66
CA VAL A 69 5.88 13.46 -19.55
C VAL A 69 5.05 14.54 -18.88
N VAL A 70 3.74 14.30 -18.76
CA VAL A 70 2.87 15.15 -17.96
C VAL A 70 3.11 14.76 -16.51
N PRO A 71 3.58 15.69 -15.65
CA PRO A 71 3.67 15.42 -14.23
C PRO A 71 2.26 15.11 -13.72
N GLN A 72 2.01 13.86 -13.36
CA GLN A 72 0.77 13.54 -12.68
C GLN A 72 0.80 14.26 -11.34
N LYS A 73 -0.27 15.01 -11.04
CA LYS A 73 -0.50 15.46 -9.68
C LYS A 73 -0.71 14.19 -8.87
N GLU A 74 0.23 13.91 -7.98
CA GLU A 74 0.06 12.87 -6.98
C GLU A 74 -1.30 13.05 -6.31
N THR A 75 -2.07 11.97 -6.30
CA THR A 75 -3.39 11.95 -5.67
C THR A 75 -3.23 12.15 -4.17
N ILE A 76 -4.30 12.62 -3.51
CA ILE A 76 -4.31 12.72 -2.05
C ILE A 76 -4.05 11.33 -1.42
N ALA A 77 -4.60 10.28 -2.02
CA ALA A 77 -4.39 8.89 -1.64
C ALA A 77 -2.91 8.49 -1.65
N GLU A 78 -2.24 8.65 -2.79
CA GLU A 78 -0.82 8.31 -2.95
C GLU A 78 0.07 9.11 -1.99
N LYS A 79 -0.20 10.41 -1.86
CA LYS A 79 0.55 11.28 -0.95
C LYS A 79 0.41 10.82 0.50
N LYS A 80 -0.82 10.58 0.97
CA LYS A 80 -1.08 10.13 2.34
C LYS A 80 -0.53 8.74 2.59
N CYS A 81 -0.69 7.81 1.65
CA CYS A 81 -0.14 6.46 1.76
C CYS A 81 1.40 6.50 1.91
N ARG A 82 2.10 7.31 1.12
CA ARG A 82 3.54 7.51 1.24
C ARG A 82 3.95 8.14 2.57
N GLU A 83 3.23 9.17 3.02
CA GLU A 83 3.50 9.82 4.32
C GLU A 83 3.30 8.84 5.49
N PHE A 84 2.24 8.04 5.45
CA PHE A 84 1.96 7.00 6.43
C PHE A 84 3.04 5.92 6.45
N LEU A 85 3.38 5.36 5.28
CA LEU A 85 4.43 4.35 5.16
C LEU A 85 5.78 4.88 5.65
N GLY A 86 6.08 6.16 5.41
CA GLY A 86 7.27 6.83 5.95
C GLY A 86 7.32 6.80 7.48
N LYS A 87 6.21 7.13 8.15
CA LYS A 87 6.10 7.07 9.62
C LYS A 87 6.18 5.65 10.16
N VAL A 88 5.50 4.70 9.52
CA VAL A 88 5.56 3.29 9.90
C VAL A 88 6.99 2.74 9.77
N ASN A 89 7.71 3.11 8.72
CA ASN A 89 9.10 2.69 8.56
C ASN A 89 10.00 3.17 9.71
N GLU A 90 9.77 4.35 10.29
CA GLU A 90 10.52 4.79 11.49
C GLU A 90 10.21 3.91 12.71
N ILE A 91 8.94 3.52 12.91
CA ILE A 91 8.53 2.60 13.97
C ILE A 91 9.20 1.22 13.78
N LEU A 92 9.24 0.75 12.54
CA LEU A 92 9.75 -0.57 12.22
C LEU A 92 11.27 -0.69 12.31
N LYS A 93 12.03 0.42 12.22
CA LYS A 93 13.50 0.40 12.41
C LYS A 93 13.92 -0.09 13.79
N GLU A 94 13.10 0.18 14.81
CA GLU A 94 13.36 -0.20 16.20
C GLU A 94 12.57 -1.44 16.63
N THR A 95 11.85 -2.07 15.70
CA THR A 95 10.99 -3.22 16.00
C THR A 95 11.77 -4.53 15.99
N ASP A 96 11.70 -5.26 17.10
CA ASP A 96 12.16 -6.64 17.18
C ASP A 96 11.06 -7.57 16.65
N PHE A 97 11.19 -7.98 15.38
CA PHE A 97 10.20 -8.80 14.71
C PHE A 97 10.01 -10.20 15.33
N TYR A 98 11.04 -10.76 15.96
CA TYR A 98 10.90 -12.04 16.66
C TYR A 98 10.07 -11.85 17.93
N ARG A 99 10.40 -10.82 18.73
CA ARG A 99 9.61 -10.47 19.91
C ARG A 99 8.17 -10.10 19.55
N LEU A 100 7.97 -9.40 18.44
CA LEU A 100 6.64 -9.07 17.92
C LEU A 100 5.83 -10.33 17.62
N ASN A 101 6.43 -11.30 16.91
CA ASN A 101 5.78 -12.57 16.63
C ASN A 101 5.43 -13.35 17.90
N VAL A 102 6.35 -13.38 18.88
CA VAL A 102 6.08 -14.01 20.19
C VAL A 102 4.93 -13.32 20.90
N SER A 103 4.85 -11.99 20.85
CA SER A 103 3.77 -11.23 21.47
C SER A 103 2.42 -11.42 20.78
N CYS A 104 2.39 -11.52 19.45
CA CYS A 104 1.16 -11.80 18.69
C CYS A 104 0.60 -13.22 18.91
N ASN A 105 1.44 -14.17 19.32
CA ASN A 105 1.09 -15.59 19.39
C ASN A 105 1.24 -16.21 20.78
N GLY A 106 1.63 -15.41 21.77
CA GLY A 106 1.80 -15.80 23.16
C GLY A 106 0.69 -15.22 24.04
N GLY A 107 0.85 -15.36 25.36
CA GLY A 107 -0.11 -14.80 26.32
C GLY A 107 0.15 -13.34 26.71
N ASP A 108 1.30 -12.75 26.32
CA ASP A 108 1.64 -11.35 26.58
C ASP A 108 1.61 -10.56 25.27
N THR A 109 0.50 -9.86 25.05
CA THR A 109 0.22 -9.08 23.84
C THR A 109 0.75 -7.63 23.92
N ALA A 110 1.43 -7.24 25.01
CA ALA A 110 1.79 -5.84 25.28
C ALA A 110 2.67 -5.24 24.18
N TYR A 111 3.66 -6.00 23.71
CA TYR A 111 4.57 -5.50 22.67
C TYR A 111 3.88 -5.41 21.30
N ALA A 112 2.97 -6.34 20.98
CA ALA A 112 2.16 -6.25 19.77
C ALA A 112 1.21 -5.04 19.82
N ALA A 113 0.52 -4.84 20.95
CA ALA A 113 -0.36 -3.69 21.14
C ALA A 113 0.42 -2.37 21.07
N GLU A 114 1.59 -2.25 21.71
CA GLU A 114 2.45 -1.06 21.63
C GLU A 114 2.81 -0.71 20.18
N LYS A 115 3.22 -1.69 19.36
CA LYS A 115 3.56 -1.45 17.95
C LYS A 115 2.33 -1.15 17.10
N LEU A 116 1.23 -1.82 17.36
CA LEU A 116 -0.03 -1.57 16.65
C LEU A 116 -0.57 -0.17 16.96
N LEU A 117 -0.52 0.26 18.22
CA LEU A 117 -0.86 1.61 18.68
C LEU A 117 0.02 2.66 17.99
N ALA A 118 1.34 2.48 18.00
CA ALA A 118 2.25 3.44 17.36
C ALA A 118 1.92 3.61 15.86
N MET A 119 1.57 2.51 15.17
CA MET A 119 1.13 2.59 13.77
C MET A 119 -0.26 3.23 13.62
N HIS A 120 -1.18 3.00 14.55
CA HIS A 120 -2.48 3.68 14.57
C HIS A 120 -2.31 5.20 14.73
N GLN A 121 -1.53 5.65 15.70
CA GLN A 121 -1.22 7.08 15.89
C GLN A 121 -0.51 7.68 14.67
N ALA A 122 0.41 6.92 14.05
CA ALA A 122 1.02 7.35 12.78
C ALA A 122 -0.04 7.51 11.68
N PHE A 123 -1.03 6.62 11.61
CA PHE A 123 -2.16 6.75 10.70
C PHE A 123 -2.97 8.01 11.00
N GLU A 124 -3.33 8.26 12.26
CA GLU A 124 -4.12 9.42 12.64
C GLU A 124 -3.42 10.74 12.28
N THR A 125 -2.10 10.82 12.49
CA THR A 125 -1.34 12.03 12.13
C THR A 125 -1.36 12.35 10.62
N VAL A 126 -1.71 11.39 9.76
CA VAL A 126 -1.77 11.54 8.30
C VAL A 126 -3.21 11.66 7.81
N TYR A 127 -4.12 10.86 8.38
CA TYR A 127 -5.50 10.73 7.89
C TYR A 127 -6.52 11.55 8.68
N GLY A 128 -6.21 12.00 9.92
CA GLY A 128 -7.15 12.67 10.82
C GLY A 128 -7.49 11.78 12.02
N GLU A 129 -8.60 12.01 12.71
CA GLU A 129 -9.06 11.26 13.91
C GLU A 129 -9.45 9.79 13.62
N GLY A 130 -8.60 9.04 12.91
CA GLY A 130 -8.78 7.62 12.61
C GLY A 130 -9.90 7.31 11.60
N TYR A 131 -10.63 8.30 11.09
CA TYR A 131 -11.77 8.12 10.18
C TYR A 131 -11.41 8.27 8.70
N VAL A 132 -11.77 7.28 7.89
CA VAL A 132 -11.63 7.33 6.43
C VAL A 132 -12.89 6.84 5.71
N ASP A 133 -13.14 7.43 4.54
CA ASP A 133 -14.28 7.16 3.66
C ASP A 133 -13.83 6.95 2.19
N GLU A 134 -14.79 6.76 1.29
CA GLU A 134 -14.57 6.55 -0.15
C GLU A 134 -13.74 7.66 -0.83
N ALA A 135 -13.71 8.88 -0.29
CA ALA A 135 -12.98 10.00 -0.91
C ALA A 135 -11.46 9.84 -0.86
N TYR A 136 -10.97 8.90 -0.05
CA TYR A 136 -9.55 8.58 0.05
C TYR A 136 -9.06 7.56 -0.97
N GLY A 137 -9.94 6.85 -1.69
CA GLY A 137 -9.54 5.80 -2.63
C GLY A 137 -8.78 4.66 -1.96
N MET A 138 -7.53 4.42 -2.37
CA MET A 138 -6.65 3.42 -1.77
C MET A 138 -6.10 3.87 -0.42
N VAL A 139 -6.38 3.10 0.63
CA VAL A 139 -5.91 3.39 1.99
C VAL A 139 -5.17 2.20 2.58
N MET A 140 -3.95 2.44 3.05
CA MET A 140 -3.14 1.49 3.80
C MET A 140 -3.37 1.68 5.30
N MET A 141 -3.72 0.61 6.00
CA MET A 141 -4.11 0.63 7.41
C MET A 141 -3.32 -0.40 8.23
N PRO A 142 -2.99 -0.08 9.48
CA PRO A 142 -2.43 -1.07 10.40
C PRO A 142 -3.51 -2.04 10.87
N ALA A 143 -3.17 -3.33 10.88
CA ALA A 143 -4.09 -4.40 11.20
C ALA A 143 -3.41 -5.57 11.91
N VAL A 144 -4.23 -6.38 12.58
CA VAL A 144 -3.88 -7.74 12.98
C VAL A 144 -4.40 -8.69 11.92
N VAL A 145 -3.54 -9.60 11.46
CA VAL A 145 -3.89 -10.67 10.52
C VAL A 145 -3.82 -12.01 11.26
N CYS A 146 -4.80 -12.88 11.03
CA CYS A 146 -4.82 -14.24 11.55
C CYS A 146 -4.95 -15.24 10.39
N GLY A 147 -3.98 -16.14 10.25
CA GLY A 147 -4.07 -17.24 9.30
C GLY A 147 -5.22 -18.17 9.67
N ARG A 148 -6.14 -18.41 8.75
CA ARG A 148 -7.39 -19.16 8.99
C ARG A 148 -7.13 -20.62 9.32
N ASP A 149 -6.16 -21.22 8.63
CA ASP A 149 -5.84 -22.65 8.79
C ASP A 149 -4.81 -22.89 9.90
N SER A 150 -3.86 -21.98 10.07
CA SER A 150 -2.76 -22.11 11.03
C SER A 150 -3.11 -21.56 12.43
N GLY A 151 -4.06 -20.62 12.50
CA GLY A 151 -4.31 -19.80 13.68
C GLY A 151 -3.12 -18.94 14.09
N ILE A 152 -2.13 -18.68 13.22
CA ILE A 152 -0.98 -17.83 13.52
C ILE A 152 -1.34 -16.38 13.23
N ARG A 153 -1.03 -15.49 14.18
CA ARG A 153 -1.28 -14.05 14.09
C ARG A 153 0.00 -13.28 13.80
N THR A 154 -0.15 -12.15 13.14
CA THR A 154 0.91 -11.15 12.96
C THR A 154 0.30 -9.77 12.80
N LEU A 155 1.10 -8.73 13.03
CA LEU A 155 0.74 -7.39 12.59
C LEU A 155 1.00 -7.26 11.09
N ALA A 156 0.22 -6.42 10.44
CA ALA A 156 0.34 -6.16 9.02
C ALA A 156 -0.10 -4.74 8.67
N LEU A 157 0.27 -4.32 7.46
CA LEU A 157 -0.37 -3.21 6.76
C LEU A 157 -1.26 -3.80 5.68
N VAL A 158 -2.57 -3.57 5.77
CA VAL A 158 -3.56 -3.97 4.76
C VAL A 158 -3.93 -2.76 3.92
N THR A 159 -3.96 -2.94 2.60
CA THR A 159 -4.39 -1.90 1.66
C THR A 159 -5.79 -2.24 1.18
N LEU A 160 -6.71 -1.31 1.38
CA LEU A 160 -8.10 -1.41 0.95
C LEU A 160 -8.42 -0.36 -0.11
N ASP A 161 -9.25 -0.72 -1.07
CA ASP A 161 -9.88 0.20 -2.01
C ASP A 161 -11.23 0.66 -1.44
N LEU A 162 -11.28 1.86 -0.88
CA LEU A 162 -12.50 2.42 -0.30
C LEU A 162 -13.49 2.90 -1.36
N GLU A 163 -13.06 3.16 -2.60
CA GLU A 163 -13.96 3.44 -3.73
C GLU A 163 -14.70 2.16 -4.17
N SER A 164 -14.12 0.99 -3.89
CA SER A 164 -14.70 -0.34 -4.12
C SER A 164 -15.23 -0.98 -2.82
N SER A 165 -15.88 -0.21 -1.96
CA SER A 165 -16.51 -0.71 -0.70
C SER A 165 -15.55 -1.38 0.29
N GLY A 166 -14.28 -0.99 0.31
CA GLY A 166 -13.27 -1.58 1.20
C GLY A 166 -12.66 -2.88 0.68
N GLU A 167 -12.64 -3.08 -0.64
CA GLU A 167 -12.08 -4.29 -1.24
C GLU A 167 -10.60 -4.46 -0.89
N HIS A 168 -10.22 -5.67 -0.46
CA HIS A 168 -8.84 -5.98 -0.12
C HIS A 168 -7.95 -5.98 -1.37
N PHE A 169 -6.90 -5.15 -1.35
CA PHE A 169 -5.97 -5.03 -2.48
C PHE A 169 -4.60 -5.64 -2.20
N GLY A 170 -4.10 -5.55 -0.96
CA GLY A 170 -2.76 -6.05 -0.65
C GLY A 170 -2.45 -6.09 0.84
N THR A 171 -1.40 -6.82 1.20
CA THR A 171 -0.96 -6.98 2.59
C THR A 171 0.56 -7.05 2.69
N ILE A 172 1.12 -6.30 3.64
CA ILE A 172 2.52 -6.39 4.06
C ILE A 172 2.56 -7.00 5.46
N PHE A 173 3.11 -8.20 5.58
CA PHE A 173 3.18 -8.97 6.82
C PHE A 173 4.44 -8.65 7.63
N MET A 174 4.32 -8.50 8.95
CA MET A 174 5.44 -8.30 9.87
C MET A 174 5.92 -9.64 10.46
N THR A 175 6.64 -10.41 9.65
CA THR A 175 7.08 -11.77 10.02
C THR A 175 8.34 -11.76 10.89
N PRO A 176 8.70 -12.87 11.58
CA PRO A 176 9.97 -12.95 12.31
C PRO A 176 11.22 -12.64 11.48
N GLY A 177 11.16 -12.86 10.16
CA GLY A 177 12.23 -12.56 9.22
C GLY A 177 12.21 -11.13 8.65
N GLY A 178 11.30 -10.28 9.13
CA GLY A 178 11.05 -8.94 8.62
C GLY A 178 9.78 -8.85 7.76
N LEU A 179 9.68 -7.76 7.00
CA LEU A 179 8.50 -7.45 6.19
C LEU A 179 8.43 -8.31 4.94
N LEU A 180 7.26 -8.89 4.67
CA LEU A 180 6.96 -9.61 3.44
C LEU A 180 5.69 -9.06 2.79
N GLU A 181 5.80 -8.55 1.56
CA GLU A 181 4.68 -8.05 0.78
C GLU A 181 4.05 -9.17 -0.07
N GLN A 182 2.76 -9.42 0.11
CA GLN A 182 2.03 -10.45 -0.63
C GLN A 182 2.09 -10.21 -2.13
N GLY A 183 2.43 -11.24 -2.91
CA GLY A 183 2.48 -11.15 -4.37
C GLY A 183 3.72 -10.44 -4.93
N SER A 184 4.61 -9.92 -4.08
CA SER A 184 5.86 -9.29 -4.53
C SER A 184 6.76 -10.29 -5.26
N SER A 185 7.20 -9.92 -6.46
CA SER A 185 8.10 -10.73 -7.30
C SER A 185 9.50 -10.88 -6.67
N SER A 186 9.84 -10.01 -5.71
CA SER A 186 11.10 -10.02 -4.96
C SER A 186 11.18 -11.13 -3.89
N LEU A 187 10.06 -11.76 -3.53
CA LEU A 187 10.06 -12.82 -2.52
C LEU A 187 10.73 -14.09 -3.02
N SER A 188 11.57 -14.68 -2.18
CA SER A 188 12.10 -16.04 -2.41
C SER A 188 11.00 -17.09 -2.29
N GLU A 189 11.18 -18.25 -2.92
CA GLU A 189 10.24 -19.37 -2.82
C GLU A 189 9.98 -19.82 -1.38
N LYS A 190 11.01 -19.75 -0.51
CA LYS A 190 10.85 -20.04 0.93
C LYS A 190 9.95 -19.04 1.63
N GLN A 191 10.04 -17.76 1.30
CA GLN A 191 9.18 -16.72 1.87
C GLN A 191 7.74 -16.86 1.38
N LYS A 192 7.54 -17.14 0.09
CA LYS A 192 6.21 -17.43 -0.47
C LYS A 192 5.57 -18.64 0.21
N GLN A 193 6.34 -19.72 0.39
CA GLN A 193 5.87 -20.91 1.08
C GLN A 193 5.52 -20.60 2.55
N ALA A 194 6.34 -19.83 3.26
CA ALA A 194 6.03 -19.43 4.63
C ALA A 194 4.74 -18.60 4.74
N LEU A 195 4.51 -17.65 3.82
CA LEU A 195 3.24 -16.90 3.78
C LEU A 195 2.05 -17.84 3.53
N ALA A 196 2.19 -18.77 2.59
CA ALA A 196 1.16 -19.75 2.27
C ALA A 196 0.85 -20.72 3.43
N GLU A 197 1.87 -21.13 4.18
CA GLU A 197 1.72 -22.09 5.28
C GLU A 197 1.15 -21.44 6.54
N TYR A 198 1.59 -20.21 6.85
CA TYR A 198 1.27 -19.59 8.13
C TYR A 198 0.15 -18.57 8.08
N TYR A 199 -0.08 -17.91 6.95
CA TYR A 199 -1.02 -16.79 6.91
C TYR A 199 -2.09 -16.93 5.84
N ILE A 200 -1.87 -17.61 4.71
CA ILE A 200 -2.86 -17.61 3.61
C ILE A 200 -3.66 -18.94 3.59
N PRO A 201 -5.00 -18.91 3.59
CA PRO A 201 -5.88 -17.72 3.66
C PRO A 201 -5.92 -17.12 5.07
N TYR A 202 -6.22 -15.82 5.17
CA TYR A 202 -6.33 -15.10 6.43
C TYR A 202 -7.62 -14.29 6.56
N ASP A 203 -7.94 -13.96 7.80
CA ASP A 203 -8.84 -12.89 8.20
C ASP A 203 -8.02 -11.75 8.83
N TYR A 204 -8.53 -10.51 8.79
CA TYR A 204 -7.81 -9.33 9.28
C TYR A 204 -8.74 -8.32 9.94
N TRP A 205 -8.20 -7.59 10.92
CA TRP A 205 -8.91 -6.55 11.68
C TRP A 205 -8.01 -5.34 11.84
N TYR A 206 -8.39 -4.23 11.21
CA TYR A 206 -7.65 -2.97 11.25
C TYR A 206 -8.06 -2.12 12.45
N THR A 207 -7.20 -1.16 12.84
CA THR A 207 -7.51 -0.23 13.94
C THR A 207 -8.23 1.06 13.51
N PRO A 208 -8.03 1.65 12.31
CA PRO A 208 -8.79 2.83 11.90
C PRO A 208 -10.28 2.55 11.70
N LEU A 209 -11.13 3.58 11.81
CA LEU A 209 -12.55 3.48 11.51
C LEU A 209 -12.80 3.75 10.03
N VAL A 210 -13.40 2.77 9.35
CA VAL A 210 -13.76 2.85 7.93
C VAL A 210 -15.27 3.00 7.80
N GLU A 211 -15.74 4.02 7.07
CA GLU A 211 -17.16 4.18 6.82
C GLU A 211 -17.69 3.04 5.94
N ARG A 212 -18.66 2.27 6.46
CA ARG A 212 -19.43 1.24 5.72
C ARG A 212 -18.58 0.13 5.09
N ASP A 213 -17.52 -0.31 5.76
CA ASP A 213 -16.85 -1.54 5.33
C ASP A 213 -17.75 -2.75 5.62
N HIS A 214 -18.03 -3.52 4.57
CA HIS A 214 -18.85 -4.73 4.62
C HIS A 214 -18.01 -6.02 4.56
N HIS A 215 -16.68 -5.91 4.44
CA HIS A 215 -15.78 -7.05 4.26
C HIS A 215 -15.20 -7.58 5.57
N VAL A 216 -15.03 -6.72 6.57
CA VAL A 216 -14.47 -7.13 7.87
C VAL A 216 -15.58 -7.32 8.89
N ASP A 217 -15.76 -8.57 9.32
CA ASP A 217 -16.68 -8.91 10.42
C ASP A 217 -15.95 -8.93 11.76
N PHE A 218 -16.06 -7.82 12.49
CA PHE A 218 -15.53 -7.70 13.85
C PHE A 218 -16.24 -8.61 14.87
N THR A 219 -17.40 -9.19 14.54
CA THR A 219 -18.14 -10.10 15.44
C THR A 219 -17.57 -11.52 15.46
N GLN A 220 -16.83 -11.92 14.42
CA GLN A 220 -16.17 -13.22 14.31
C GLN A 220 -14.69 -13.16 14.70
N MET A 221 -14.28 -12.05 15.32
CA MET A 221 -12.89 -11.84 15.73
C MET A 221 -12.48 -12.84 16.82
N PRO A 222 -11.37 -13.58 16.64
CA PRO A 222 -10.82 -14.44 17.69
C PRO A 222 -10.48 -13.65 18.96
N GLU A 223 -10.65 -14.27 20.13
CA GLU A 223 -10.38 -13.63 21.43
C GLU A 223 -8.94 -13.12 21.52
N GLU A 224 -7.98 -13.87 20.97
CA GLU A 224 -6.57 -13.48 20.97
C GLU A 224 -6.28 -12.23 20.12
N VAL A 225 -7.07 -11.99 19.08
CA VAL A 225 -6.99 -10.76 18.28
C VAL A 225 -7.67 -9.62 19.03
N ALA A 226 -8.85 -9.90 19.61
CA ALA A 226 -9.59 -8.95 20.42
C ALA A 226 -8.77 -8.42 21.60
N ASP A 227 -7.94 -9.27 22.22
CA ASP A 227 -7.06 -8.87 23.32
C ASP A 227 -5.97 -7.87 22.90
N ILE A 228 -5.41 -8.01 21.69
CA ILE A 228 -4.45 -7.04 21.17
C ILE A 228 -5.15 -5.70 20.93
N LEU A 229 -6.30 -5.70 20.26
CA LEU A 229 -7.04 -4.47 19.93
C LEU A 229 -7.58 -3.78 21.18
N ARG A 230 -8.14 -4.54 22.13
CA ARG A 230 -8.61 -3.99 23.40
C ARG A 230 -7.49 -3.32 24.18
N MET A 231 -6.29 -3.89 24.17
CA MET A 231 -5.15 -3.23 24.83
C MET A 231 -4.71 -1.97 24.09
N VAL A 232 -4.82 -1.90 22.76
CA VAL A 232 -4.62 -0.64 22.02
C VAL A 232 -5.65 0.41 22.48
N ASP A 233 -6.93 0.04 22.57
CA ASP A 233 -7.99 0.94 23.04
C ASP A 233 -7.75 1.41 24.49
N GLU A 234 -7.33 0.51 25.38
CA GLU A 234 -6.98 0.84 26.77
C GLU A 234 -5.83 1.85 26.84
N LEU A 235 -4.77 1.66 26.04
CA LEU A 235 -3.62 2.56 25.98
C LEU A 235 -3.97 3.94 25.41
N LEU A 236 -4.84 4.01 24.40
CA LEU A 236 -5.34 5.28 23.86
C LEU A 236 -6.05 6.11 24.93
N VAL A 237 -6.93 5.48 25.73
CA VAL A 237 -7.66 6.15 26.80
C VAL A 237 -6.73 6.64 27.91
N GLU A 238 -5.69 5.87 28.24
CA GLU A 238 -4.69 6.28 29.24
C GLU A 238 -3.90 7.53 28.81
N GLU A 239 -3.49 7.61 27.54
CA GLU A 239 -2.80 8.78 27.00
C GLU A 239 -3.69 10.04 26.97
N GLU A 240 -4.95 9.90 26.54
CA GLU A 240 -5.93 11.01 26.56
C GLU A 240 -6.13 11.55 27.97
N ALA A 241 -6.29 10.65 28.95
CA ALA A 241 -6.45 11.02 30.35
C ALA A 241 -5.21 11.73 30.92
N PHE A 242 -4.00 11.31 30.50
CA PHE A 242 -2.76 11.97 30.88
C PHE A 242 -2.69 13.40 30.32
N HIS A 243 -2.97 13.58 29.02
CA HIS A 243 -2.95 14.89 28.37
C HIS A 243 -3.99 15.87 28.94
N MET A 244 -5.18 15.39 29.32
CA MET A 244 -6.21 16.22 29.98
C MET A 244 -5.82 16.70 31.38
N ASN A 245 -4.94 15.96 32.07
CA ASN A 245 -4.50 16.31 33.43
C ASN A 245 -3.28 17.23 33.42
N GLU A 246 -2.43 17.22 32.39
CA GLU A 246 -1.31 18.17 32.26
C GLU A 246 -1.74 19.58 31.81
N GLN A 247 -2.93 19.73 31.24
CA GLN A 247 -3.48 21.03 30.82
C GLN A 247 -4.29 21.76 31.90
N LYS A 248 -4.34 21.25 33.14
CA LYS A 248 -4.99 21.88 34.31
C LYS A 248 -3.98 22.48 35.27
#